data_AF-A0ABD2YBH1-F1
#
_entry.id   AF-A0ABD2YBH1-F1
#
_cell.length_a   1.000
_cell.length_b   1.000
_cell.length_c   1.000
_cell.angle_alpha   90.00
_cell.angle_beta   90.00
_cell.angle_gamma   90.00
#
_symmetry.space_group_name_H-M   'P 1'
#
loop_
_entity.id
_entity.type
_entity.pdbx_description
1 polymer ?
#
loop_
_entity_poly.entity_id
_entity_poly.type
_entity_poly.pdbx_seq_one_letter_code
_entity_poly.pdbx_strand_id
1 'polypeptide(L)'
;MDISQETERFLRESAEYTLGLPVSTQTLQLKLRATEEAQHHLRNQYFHLLSKLKEKDEIIDRARVEACLNAQALKKFVEENQKLAMECANLLGQCKRWERECSLYDHDREALMDFGNEADERTKMAELRVQELEDEVKMLSEELQLYKYQYDAQSVGTSTEDTATEQMLLESLLASVIGKDDVVSSAHSFLESNRGINVFERMLNSWNSLRPSTQKVLALFAEVNSLKKGKEHLRINLDRAEEEVKVLFEENNILDEENKKLMRQLHREKNMHGSGGKHSGSVSPKGNKRKSSPKMCSQVEKKIYFGDADSPRQPLSPLQQYSPESRMHKK
;
A
#
# COMPACT_ATOMS: atom_id res chain seq x y z
N MET A 1 2.30 -56.05 -100.11
CA MET A 1 3.44 -55.24 -100.58
C MET A 1 4.54 -56.22 -100.85
N ASP A 2 4.90 -56.41 -102.12
CA ASP A 2 5.98 -57.31 -102.48
C ASP A 2 7.29 -56.75 -101.94
N ILE A 3 7.97 -57.58 -101.17
CA ILE A 3 9.27 -57.26 -100.59
C ILE A 3 10.28 -57.31 -101.73
N SER A 4 11.13 -56.29 -101.86
CA SER A 4 12.15 -56.26 -102.92
C SER A 4 13.03 -57.51 -102.85
N GLN A 5 13.40 -58.06 -104.00
CA GLN A 5 14.27 -59.25 -104.11
C GLN A 5 15.61 -59.06 -103.36
N GLU A 6 16.08 -57.82 -103.25
CA GLU A 6 17.27 -57.46 -102.47
C GLU A 6 17.03 -57.60 -100.96
N THR A 7 15.87 -57.17 -100.46
CA THR A 7 15.48 -57.33 -99.06
C THR A 7 15.21 -58.79 -98.72
N GLU A 8 14.61 -59.57 -99.62
CA GLU A 8 14.38 -61.00 -99.43
C GLU A 8 15.71 -61.79 -99.36
N ARG A 9 16.66 -61.48 -100.26
CA ARG A 9 18.03 -62.04 -100.22
C ARG A 9 18.75 -61.64 -98.93
N PHE A 10 18.66 -60.37 -98.53
CA PHE A 10 19.25 -59.90 -97.27
C PHE A 10 18.68 -60.62 -96.05
N LEU A 11 17.36 -60.84 -96.00
CA LEU A 11 16.70 -61.56 -94.90
C LEU A 11 17.11 -63.04 -94.87
N ARG A 12 17.15 -63.71 -96.02
CA ARG A 12 17.60 -65.10 -96.16
C ARG A 12 19.04 -65.27 -95.70
N GLU A 13 19.96 -64.48 -96.27
CA GLU A 13 21.36 -64.51 -95.88
C GLU A 13 21.54 -64.08 -94.41
N SER A 14 20.70 -63.19 -93.89
CA SER A 14 20.74 -62.82 -92.47
C SER A 14 20.39 -63.98 -91.53
N ALA A 15 19.43 -64.83 -91.92
CA ALA A 15 19.11 -66.06 -91.19
C ALA A 15 20.24 -67.08 -91.29
N GLU A 16 20.79 -67.28 -92.50
CA GLU A 16 21.94 -68.16 -92.76
C GLU A 16 23.18 -67.74 -91.95
N TYR A 17 23.48 -66.45 -91.86
CA TYR A 17 24.56 -65.91 -91.03
C TYR A 17 24.39 -66.26 -89.54
N THR A 18 23.16 -66.18 -89.03
CA THR A 18 22.86 -66.48 -87.62
C THR A 18 23.03 -67.98 -87.31
N LEU A 19 22.87 -68.83 -88.34
CA LEU A 19 23.10 -70.28 -88.28
C LEU A 19 24.56 -70.67 -88.56
N GLY A 20 25.47 -69.71 -88.73
CA GLY A 20 26.89 -69.94 -88.97
C GLY A 20 27.26 -70.30 -90.40
N LEU A 21 26.34 -70.11 -91.36
CA LEU A 21 26.60 -70.37 -92.79
C LEU A 21 27.29 -69.17 -93.46
N PRO A 22 28.11 -69.40 -94.51
CA PRO A 22 28.78 -68.35 -95.23
C PRO A 22 27.77 -67.46 -95.96
N VAL A 23 27.95 -66.15 -95.86
CA VAL A 23 27.08 -65.13 -96.47
C VAL A 23 27.85 -64.25 -97.43
N SER A 24 27.12 -63.56 -98.32
CA SER A 24 27.74 -62.64 -99.26
C SER A 24 28.37 -61.44 -98.55
N THR A 25 29.46 -60.94 -99.12
CA THR A 25 30.12 -59.72 -98.66
C THR A 25 29.18 -58.51 -98.68
N GLN A 26 28.22 -58.48 -99.62
CA GLN A 26 27.22 -57.42 -99.73
C GLN A 26 26.28 -57.38 -98.51
N THR A 27 25.79 -58.54 -98.07
CA THR A 27 24.95 -58.63 -96.85
C THR A 27 25.71 -58.21 -95.60
N LEU A 28 26.98 -58.57 -95.47
CA LEU A 28 27.82 -58.13 -94.36
C LEU A 28 28.04 -56.60 -94.36
N GLN A 29 28.31 -56.00 -95.52
CA GLN A 29 28.46 -54.56 -95.66
C GLN A 29 27.17 -53.79 -95.34
N LEU A 30 26.00 -54.30 -95.76
CA LEU A 30 24.70 -53.71 -95.43
C LEU A 30 24.43 -53.77 -93.93
N LYS A 31 24.71 -54.90 -93.28
CA LYS A 31 24.60 -55.01 -91.81
C LYS A 31 25.53 -54.04 -91.10
N LEU A 32 26.79 -53.93 -91.55
CA LEU A 32 27.75 -52.99 -90.98
C LEU A 32 27.22 -51.55 -91.04
N ARG A 33 26.79 -51.07 -92.22
CA ARG A 33 26.22 -49.73 -92.37
C ARG A 33 24.99 -49.52 -91.50
N ALA A 34 24.05 -50.47 -91.48
CA ALA A 34 22.86 -50.38 -90.64
C ALA A 34 23.21 -50.30 -89.15
N THR A 35 24.21 -51.05 -88.70
CA THR A 35 24.70 -50.96 -87.31
C THR A 35 25.41 -49.64 -87.01
N GLU A 36 26.21 -49.12 -87.94
CA GLU A 36 26.88 -47.82 -87.81
C GLU A 36 25.86 -46.66 -87.74
N GLU A 37 24.83 -46.69 -88.58
CA GLU A 37 23.72 -45.72 -88.58
C GLU A 37 22.91 -45.81 -87.28
N ALA A 38 22.56 -47.01 -86.82
CA ALA A 38 21.88 -47.22 -85.55
C ALA A 38 22.72 -46.73 -84.36
N GLN A 39 24.03 -47.00 -84.36
CA GLN A 39 24.95 -46.53 -83.34
C GLN A 39 25.06 -45.00 -83.36
N HIS A 40 25.14 -44.38 -84.54
CA HIS A 40 25.16 -42.93 -84.68
C HIS A 40 23.85 -42.32 -84.14
N HIS A 41 22.70 -42.92 -84.46
CA HIS A 41 21.41 -42.43 -83.99
C HIS A 41 21.30 -42.53 -82.45
N LEU A 42 21.69 -43.68 -81.88
CA LEU A 42 21.72 -43.88 -80.43
C LEU A 42 22.66 -42.88 -79.74
N ARG A 43 23.85 -42.64 -80.32
CA ARG A 43 24.82 -41.67 -79.79
C ARG A 43 24.25 -40.24 -79.79
N ASN A 44 23.54 -39.84 -80.84
CA ASN A 44 22.87 -38.54 -80.90
C ASN A 44 21.75 -38.42 -79.86
N GLN A 45 20.93 -39.47 -79.71
CA GLN A 45 19.89 -39.50 -78.69
C GLN A 45 20.47 -39.42 -77.28
N TYR A 46 21.56 -40.15 -77.02
CA TYR A 46 22.28 -40.09 -75.75
C TYR A 46 22.78 -38.67 -75.44
N PHE A 47 23.41 -37.99 -76.40
CA PHE A 47 23.87 -36.62 -76.20
C PHE A 47 22.72 -35.64 -75.97
N HIS A 48 21.61 -35.80 -76.69
CA HIS A 48 20.41 -34.97 -76.50
C HIS A 48 19.82 -35.15 -75.09
N LEU A 49 19.69 -36.39 -74.63
CA LEU A 49 19.20 -36.69 -73.28
C LEU A 49 20.16 -36.17 -72.21
N LEU A 50 21.47 -36.31 -72.41
CA LEU A 50 22.48 -35.77 -71.49
C LEU A 50 22.39 -34.24 -71.39
N SER A 51 22.20 -33.55 -72.51
CA SER A 51 22.02 -32.09 -72.52
C SER A 51 20.75 -31.68 -71.76
N LYS A 52 19.63 -32.38 -72.00
CA LYS A 52 18.38 -32.14 -71.28
C LYS A 52 18.49 -32.40 -69.77
N LEU A 53 19.23 -33.44 -69.38
CA LEU A 53 19.44 -33.75 -67.97
C LEU A 53 20.19 -32.61 -67.27
N LYS A 54 21.28 -32.13 -67.88
CA LYS A 54 22.05 -30.99 -67.36
C LYS A 54 21.20 -29.72 -67.24
N GLU A 55 20.40 -29.41 -68.26
CA GLU A 55 19.49 -28.26 -68.21
C GLU A 55 18.48 -28.37 -67.05
N LYS A 56 17.95 -29.58 -66.81
CA LYS A 56 17.04 -29.84 -65.69
C LYS A 56 17.74 -29.71 -64.34
N ASP A 57 18.97 -30.21 -64.21
CA ASP A 57 19.76 -30.06 -62.99
C ASP A 57 20.03 -28.57 -62.68
N GLU A 58 20.37 -27.76 -63.68
CA GLU A 58 20.56 -26.31 -63.51
C GLU A 58 19.28 -25.57 -63.10
N ILE A 59 18.12 -26.00 -63.59
CA ILE A 59 16.83 -25.45 -63.16
C ILE A 59 16.54 -25.83 -61.69
N ILE A 60 16.82 -27.08 -61.31
CA ILE A 60 16.64 -27.57 -59.94
C ILE A 60 17.55 -26.79 -58.98
N ASP A 61 18.81 -26.57 -59.34
CA ASP A 61 19.75 -25.84 -58.49
C ASP A 61 19.34 -24.37 -58.32
N ARG A 62 18.88 -23.71 -59.39
CA ARG A 62 18.31 -22.35 -59.28
C ARG A 62 17.09 -22.31 -58.37
N ALA A 63 16.16 -23.26 -58.54
CA ALA A 63 14.97 -23.34 -57.70
C ALA A 63 15.32 -23.61 -56.22
N ARG A 64 16.34 -24.42 -55.95
CA ARG A 64 16.84 -24.67 -54.59
C ARG A 64 17.40 -23.41 -53.95
N VAL A 65 18.24 -22.66 -54.67
CA VAL A 65 18.82 -21.41 -54.16
C VAL A 65 17.72 -20.39 -53.89
N GLU A 66 16.77 -20.23 -54.81
CA GLU A 66 15.63 -19.32 -54.64
C GLU A 66 14.77 -19.71 -53.42
N ALA A 67 14.44 -20.99 -53.29
CA ALA A 67 13.69 -21.49 -52.14
C ALA A 67 14.43 -21.25 -50.80
N CYS A 68 15.76 -21.43 -50.78
CA CYS A 68 16.57 -21.14 -49.60
C CYS A 68 16.55 -19.65 -49.23
N LEU A 69 16.69 -18.75 -50.20
CA LEU A 69 16.62 -17.31 -49.96
C LEU A 69 15.23 -16.88 -49.46
N ASN A 70 14.17 -17.41 -50.07
CA ASN A 70 12.80 -17.14 -49.65
C ASN A 70 12.52 -17.64 -48.22
N ALA A 71 13.00 -18.84 -47.87
CA ALA A 71 12.89 -19.37 -46.52
C ALA A 71 13.61 -18.49 -45.48
N GLN A 72 14.80 -17.96 -45.81
CA GLN A 72 15.52 -17.04 -44.94
C GLN A 72 14.79 -15.70 -44.78
N ALA A 73 14.23 -15.16 -45.86
CA ALA A 73 13.43 -13.93 -45.81
C ALA A 73 12.18 -14.10 -44.94
N LEU A 74 11.45 -15.21 -45.12
CA LEU A 74 10.29 -15.55 -44.29
C LEU A 74 10.67 -15.70 -42.82
N LYS A 75 11.81 -16.35 -42.52
CA LYS A 75 12.29 -16.49 -41.15
C LYS A 75 12.52 -15.13 -40.49
N LYS A 76 13.23 -14.21 -41.17
CA LYS A 76 13.47 -12.84 -40.66
C LYS A 76 12.16 -12.08 -40.45
N PHE A 77 11.23 -12.18 -41.39
CA PHE A 77 9.93 -11.54 -41.27
C PHE A 77 9.14 -12.04 -40.05
N VAL A 78 9.17 -13.35 -39.78
CA VAL A 78 8.53 -13.93 -38.60
C VAL A 78 9.20 -13.44 -37.31
N GLU A 79 10.52 -13.38 -37.26
CA GLU A 79 11.27 -12.86 -36.10
C GLU A 79 10.93 -11.38 -35.81
N GLU A 80 10.87 -10.54 -36.85
CA GLU A 80 10.48 -9.14 -36.72
C GLU A 80 9.03 -8.97 -36.28
N ASN A 81 8.10 -9.77 -36.83
CA ASN A 81 6.70 -9.74 -36.44
C ASN A 81 6.51 -10.19 -34.97
N GLN A 82 7.24 -11.21 -34.53
CA GLN A 82 7.25 -11.62 -33.11
C GLN A 82 7.78 -10.52 -32.19
N LYS A 83 8.83 -9.82 -32.61
CA LYS A 83 9.36 -8.68 -31.86
C LYS A 83 8.35 -7.54 -31.76
N LEU A 84 7.70 -7.19 -32.87
CA LEU A 84 6.64 -6.18 -32.91
C LEU A 84 5.46 -6.57 -32.02
N ALA A 85 5.04 -7.83 -32.04
CA ALA A 85 3.97 -8.33 -31.16
C ALA A 85 4.33 -8.17 -29.68
N MET A 86 5.59 -8.45 -29.30
CA MET A 86 6.08 -8.26 -27.94
C MET A 86 6.11 -6.79 -27.52
N GLU A 87 6.54 -5.90 -28.42
CA GLU A 87 6.52 -4.45 -28.18
C GLU A 87 5.09 -3.93 -28.03
N CYS A 88 4.15 -4.36 -28.87
CA CYS A 88 2.73 -4.04 -28.75
C CYS A 88 2.16 -4.53 -27.40
N ALA A 89 2.49 -5.75 -26.97
CA ALA A 89 2.05 -6.26 -25.67
C ALA A 89 2.60 -5.44 -24.49
N ASN A 90 3.87 -5.03 -24.57
CA ASN A 90 4.49 -4.17 -23.56
C ASN A 90 3.84 -2.77 -23.51
N LEU A 91 3.64 -2.14 -24.67
CA LEU A 91 2.97 -0.84 -24.77
C LEU A 91 1.54 -0.92 -24.23
N LEU A 92 0.78 -1.97 -24.57
CA LEU A 92 -0.55 -2.21 -24.00
C LEU A 92 -0.49 -2.37 -22.47
N GLY A 93 0.51 -3.08 -21.95
CA GLY A 93 0.75 -3.19 -20.52
C GLY A 93 1.01 -1.84 -19.85
N GLN A 94 1.76 -0.96 -20.51
CA GLN A 94 2.01 0.41 -20.04
C GLN A 94 0.74 1.26 -20.09
N CYS A 95 -0.03 1.23 -21.19
CA CYS A 95 -1.30 1.94 -21.30
C CYS A 95 -2.26 1.56 -20.17
N LYS A 96 -2.40 0.26 -19.89
CA LYS A 96 -3.24 -0.22 -18.77
C LYS A 96 -2.76 0.26 -17.40
N ARG A 97 -1.44 0.43 -17.21
CA ARG A 97 -0.90 1.01 -15.96
C ARG A 97 -1.27 2.48 -15.85
N TRP A 98 -1.06 3.25 -16.91
CA TRP A 98 -1.41 4.67 -16.95
C TRP A 98 -2.91 4.92 -16.80
N GLU A 99 -3.74 4.08 -17.39
CA GLU A 99 -5.19 4.16 -17.24
C GLU A 99 -5.62 4.02 -15.77
N ARG A 100 -5.06 3.03 -15.04
CA ARG A 100 -5.31 2.89 -13.59
C ARG A 100 -4.81 4.10 -12.80
N GLU A 101 -3.64 4.61 -13.15
CA GLU A 101 -3.03 5.76 -12.49
C GLU A 101 -3.89 7.03 -12.68
N CYS A 102 -4.40 7.27 -13.89
CA CYS A 102 -5.36 8.34 -14.16
C CYS A 102 -6.65 8.18 -13.34
N SER A 103 -7.21 6.96 -13.28
CA SER A 103 -8.39 6.69 -12.45
C SER A 103 -8.14 6.98 -10.96
N LEU A 104 -6.95 6.68 -10.45
CA LEU A 104 -6.57 7.03 -9.07
C LEU A 104 -6.52 8.55 -8.87
N TYR A 105 -5.93 9.30 -9.81
CA TYR A 105 -5.92 10.75 -9.73
C TYR A 105 -7.32 11.38 -9.79
N ASP A 106 -8.22 10.83 -10.62
CA ASP A 106 -9.60 11.29 -10.67
C ASP A 106 -10.32 11.03 -9.34
N HIS A 107 -10.11 9.85 -8.75
CA HIS A 107 -10.67 9.51 -7.44
C HIS A 107 -10.13 10.40 -6.32
N ASP A 108 -8.81 10.63 -6.29
CA ASP A 108 -8.18 11.50 -5.29
C ASP A 108 -8.69 12.95 -5.43
N ARG A 109 -8.89 13.43 -6.66
CA ARG A 109 -9.44 14.78 -6.92
C ARG A 109 -10.87 14.89 -6.38
N GLU A 110 -11.70 13.89 -6.61
CA GLU A 110 -13.08 13.84 -6.12
C GLU A 110 -13.12 13.81 -4.59
N ALA A 111 -12.31 12.95 -3.97
CA ALA A 111 -12.21 12.86 -2.50
C ALA A 111 -11.76 14.19 -1.86
N LEU A 112 -10.82 14.92 -2.49
CA LEU A 112 -10.40 16.23 -2.02
C LEU A 112 -11.49 17.29 -2.17
N MET A 113 -12.29 17.23 -3.23
CA MET A 113 -13.42 18.13 -3.43
C MET A 113 -14.50 17.90 -2.36
N ASP A 114 -14.84 16.63 -2.09
CA ASP A 114 -15.81 16.27 -1.05
C ASP A 114 -15.34 16.71 0.34
N PHE A 115 -14.05 16.52 0.64
CA PHE A 115 -13.46 17.00 1.88
C PHE A 115 -13.57 18.52 2.02
N GLY A 116 -13.31 19.27 0.93
CA GLY A 116 -13.48 20.72 0.91
C GLY A 116 -14.93 21.13 1.21
N ASN A 117 -15.89 20.50 0.54
CA ASN A 117 -17.32 20.74 0.77
C ASN A 117 -17.73 20.47 2.23
N GLU A 118 -17.24 19.37 2.81
CA GLU A 118 -17.53 19.02 4.20
C GLU A 118 -16.88 20.00 5.19
N ALA A 119 -15.66 20.45 4.91
CA ALA A 119 -14.97 21.44 5.74
C ALA A 119 -15.69 22.80 5.72
N ASP A 120 -16.16 23.23 4.56
CA ASP A 120 -16.96 24.45 4.41
C ASP A 120 -18.28 24.33 5.16
N GLU A 121 -18.96 23.18 5.07
CA GLU A 121 -20.21 22.96 5.80
C GLU A 121 -20.00 22.96 7.32
N ARG A 122 -18.94 22.30 7.81
CA ARG A 122 -18.56 22.36 9.24
C ARG A 122 -18.25 23.79 9.69
N THR A 123 -17.62 24.59 8.84
CA THR A 123 -17.31 25.99 9.14
C THR A 123 -18.60 26.80 9.28
N LYS A 124 -19.53 26.69 8.33
CA LYS A 124 -20.84 27.35 8.40
C LYS A 124 -21.63 26.96 9.66
N MET A 125 -21.63 25.67 10.02
CA MET A 125 -22.32 25.20 11.24
C MET A 125 -21.69 25.79 12.51
N ALA A 126 -20.36 25.90 12.55
CA ALA A 126 -19.66 26.54 13.67
C ALA A 126 -19.95 28.05 13.74
N GLU A 127 -19.97 28.75 12.60
CA GLU A 127 -20.32 30.17 12.51
C GLU A 127 -21.75 30.43 13.01
N LEU A 128 -22.72 29.62 12.56
CA LEU A 128 -24.10 29.70 13.05
C LEU A 128 -24.17 29.49 14.57
N ARG A 129 -23.44 28.49 15.09
CA ARG A 129 -23.43 28.21 16.53
C ARG A 129 -22.81 29.35 17.35
N VAL A 130 -21.76 29.98 16.83
CA VAL A 130 -21.15 31.16 17.46
C VAL A 130 -22.14 32.32 17.48
N GLN A 131 -22.82 32.57 16.36
CA GLN A 131 -23.83 33.63 16.28
C GLN A 131 -24.96 33.43 17.29
N GLU A 132 -25.48 32.20 17.42
CA GLU A 132 -26.49 31.85 18.43
C GLU A 132 -26.00 32.14 19.85
N LEU A 133 -24.75 31.74 20.17
CA LEU A 133 -24.17 31.96 21.49
C LEU A 133 -23.88 33.45 21.76
N GLU A 134 -23.47 34.21 20.75
CA GLU A 134 -23.29 35.67 20.85
C GLU A 134 -24.61 36.37 21.16
N ASP A 135 -25.70 35.96 20.49
CA ASP A 135 -27.04 36.47 20.75
C ASP A 135 -27.51 36.10 22.17
N GLU A 136 -27.30 34.86 22.62
CA GLU A 136 -27.61 34.41 23.99
C GLU A 136 -26.81 35.20 25.05
N VAL A 137 -25.51 35.38 24.86
CA VAL A 137 -24.64 36.15 25.77
C VAL A 137 -25.08 37.60 25.85
N LYS A 138 -25.45 38.20 24.71
CA LYS A 138 -25.98 39.56 24.68
C LYS A 138 -27.26 39.68 25.50
N MET A 139 -28.21 38.77 25.31
CA MET A 139 -29.47 38.75 26.07
C MET A 139 -29.23 38.60 27.58
N LEU A 140 -28.38 37.65 27.99
CA LEU A 140 -28.03 37.45 29.40
C LEU A 140 -27.27 38.64 30.00
N SER A 141 -26.42 39.28 29.21
CA SER A 141 -25.72 40.52 29.60
C SER A 141 -26.71 41.64 29.90
N GLU A 142 -27.68 41.86 29.01
CA GLU A 142 -28.73 42.88 29.19
C GLU A 142 -29.59 42.58 30.43
N GLU A 143 -29.97 41.32 30.64
CA GLU A 143 -30.70 40.88 31.84
C GLU A 143 -29.90 41.08 33.13
N LEU A 144 -28.61 40.74 33.13
CA LEU A 144 -27.74 40.93 34.29
C LEU A 144 -27.52 42.41 34.62
N GLN A 145 -27.44 43.28 33.60
CA GLN A 145 -27.39 44.73 33.81
C GLN A 145 -28.68 45.26 34.46
N LEU A 146 -29.85 44.75 34.06
CA LEU A 146 -31.13 45.10 34.68
C LEU A 146 -31.17 44.70 36.15
N TYR A 147 -30.76 43.48 36.49
CA TYR A 147 -30.68 43.02 37.88
C TYR A 147 -29.70 43.84 38.71
N LYS A 148 -28.53 44.16 38.15
CA LYS A 148 -27.54 45.00 38.83
C LYS A 148 -28.10 46.39 39.14
N TYR A 149 -28.78 47.02 38.19
CA TYR A 149 -29.41 48.33 38.40
C TYR A 149 -30.48 48.29 39.51
N GLN A 150 -31.28 47.22 39.57
CA GLN A 150 -32.28 47.03 40.64
C GLN A 150 -31.62 46.84 42.03
N TYR A 151 -30.52 46.07 42.09
CA TYR A 151 -29.78 45.83 43.33
C TYR A 151 -29.10 47.12 43.84
N ASP A 152 -28.41 47.84 42.96
CA ASP A 152 -27.74 49.10 43.30
C ASP A 152 -28.75 50.16 43.80
N ALA A 153 -29.98 50.15 43.28
CA ALA A 153 -31.07 51.02 43.75
C ALA A 153 -31.60 50.67 45.16
N GLN A 154 -31.40 49.42 45.64
CA GLN A 154 -31.81 48.96 46.98
C GLN A 154 -30.69 49.09 48.03
N SER A 155 -29.42 49.19 47.62
CA SER A 155 -28.25 49.14 48.51
C SER A 155 -27.97 50.42 49.32
N VAL A 156 -28.75 51.51 49.19
CA VAL A 156 -28.42 52.83 49.77
C VAL A 156 -28.92 53.01 51.23
N GLY A 157 -29.40 51.96 51.91
CA GLY A 157 -30.19 52.15 53.13
C GLY A 157 -30.05 51.15 54.26
N THR A 158 -28.87 50.64 54.61
CA THR A 158 -28.67 49.92 55.89
C THR A 158 -27.21 50.00 56.31
N SER A 159 -26.90 50.74 57.37
CA SER A 159 -25.53 50.84 57.91
C SER A 159 -25.46 50.71 59.45
N THR A 160 -26.58 50.48 60.14
CA THR A 160 -26.57 50.38 61.62
C THR A 160 -27.45 49.26 62.19
N GLU A 161 -28.20 48.54 61.36
CA GLU A 161 -28.98 47.35 61.76
C GLU A 161 -28.22 46.03 61.47
N ASP A 162 -27.01 46.14 60.90
CA ASP A 162 -26.30 45.04 60.27
C ASP A 162 -25.67 44.07 61.28
N THR A 163 -25.14 44.54 62.42
CA THR A 163 -24.40 43.65 63.33
C THR A 163 -25.29 42.68 64.12
N ALA A 164 -26.55 43.03 64.38
CA ALA A 164 -27.48 42.19 65.13
C ALA A 164 -28.21 41.20 64.22
N THR A 165 -28.58 41.66 63.01
CA THR A 165 -29.16 40.81 61.97
C THR A 165 -28.12 39.82 61.42
N GLU A 166 -26.88 40.25 61.21
CA GLU A 166 -25.75 39.38 60.83
C GLU A 166 -25.54 38.26 61.86
N GLN A 167 -25.58 38.55 63.16
CA GLN A 167 -25.45 37.52 64.20
C GLN A 167 -26.61 36.51 64.18
N MET A 168 -27.84 36.98 63.92
CA MET A 168 -29.01 36.10 63.81
C MET A 168 -28.94 35.22 62.55
N LEU A 169 -28.50 35.77 61.43
CA LEU A 169 -28.29 35.05 60.18
C LEU A 169 -27.14 34.04 60.29
N LEU A 170 -26.05 34.40 60.96
CA LEU A 170 -24.92 33.51 61.24
C LEU A 170 -25.35 32.29 62.07
N GLU A 171 -26.13 32.50 63.13
CA GLU A 171 -26.66 31.40 63.96
C GLU A 171 -27.62 30.49 63.17
N SER A 172 -28.44 31.08 62.29
CA SER A 172 -29.36 30.35 61.41
C SER A 172 -28.62 29.51 60.35
N LEU A 173 -27.61 30.08 59.70
CA LEU A 173 -26.77 29.41 58.70
C LEU A 173 -25.97 28.26 59.33
N LEU A 174 -25.32 28.51 60.47
CA LEU A 174 -24.56 27.47 61.17
C LEU A 174 -25.48 26.34 61.68
N ALA A 175 -26.75 26.63 61.95
CA ALA A 175 -27.74 25.60 62.30
C ALA A 175 -28.24 24.80 61.07
N SER A 176 -28.24 25.36 59.86
CA SER A 176 -28.64 24.63 58.65
C SER A 176 -27.51 23.75 58.09
N VAL A 177 -26.26 24.19 58.23
CA VAL A 177 -25.08 23.51 57.66
C VAL A 177 -24.59 22.37 58.55
N ILE A 178 -24.79 22.44 59.87
CA ILE A 178 -24.22 21.48 60.82
C ILE A 178 -25.35 20.82 61.64
N GLY A 179 -25.49 19.50 61.51
CA GLY A 179 -26.48 18.71 62.25
C GLY A 179 -26.22 18.69 63.75
N LYS A 180 -27.29 18.69 64.57
CA LYS A 180 -27.24 19.00 66.01
C LYS A 180 -26.33 18.11 66.88
N ASP A 181 -26.09 16.86 66.52
CA ASP A 181 -25.49 15.87 67.45
C ASP A 181 -23.99 15.57 67.20
N ASP A 182 -23.45 15.78 66.00
CA ASP A 182 -22.03 15.49 65.69
C ASP A 182 -21.07 16.66 65.99
N VAL A 183 -21.61 17.85 66.28
CA VAL A 183 -20.87 19.11 66.47
C VAL A 183 -20.04 19.12 67.76
N VAL A 184 -20.65 18.64 68.84
CA VAL A 184 -20.06 18.72 70.18
C VAL A 184 -18.92 17.73 70.31
N SER A 185 -19.10 16.52 69.77
CA SER A 185 -18.10 15.45 69.83
C SER A 185 -16.86 15.76 68.98
N SER A 186 -17.05 16.26 67.75
CA SER A 186 -15.96 16.60 66.81
C SER A 186 -15.11 17.78 67.28
N ALA A 187 -15.74 18.86 67.74
CA ALA A 187 -15.05 20.03 68.27
C ALA A 187 -14.28 19.71 69.56
N HIS A 188 -14.89 18.97 70.49
CA HIS A 188 -14.27 18.62 71.76
C HIS A 188 -13.09 17.66 71.56
N SER A 189 -13.26 16.62 70.73
CA SER A 189 -12.17 15.69 70.37
C SER A 189 -11.01 16.39 69.67
N PHE A 190 -11.29 17.41 68.85
CA PHE A 190 -10.26 18.21 68.20
C PHE A 190 -9.48 19.08 69.20
N LEU A 191 -10.17 19.75 70.12
CA LEU A 191 -9.51 20.55 71.16
C LEU A 191 -8.67 19.67 72.10
N GLU A 192 -9.17 18.48 72.47
CA GLU A 192 -8.41 17.49 73.24
C GLU A 192 -7.16 17.01 72.51
N SER A 193 -7.27 16.70 71.21
CA SER A 193 -6.15 16.28 70.37
C SER A 193 -5.08 17.37 70.20
N ASN A 194 -5.42 18.64 70.44
CA ASN A 194 -4.54 19.79 70.28
C ASN A 194 -4.28 20.53 71.61
N ARG A 195 -4.43 19.84 72.75
CA ARG A 195 -4.26 20.40 74.11
C ARG A 195 -2.89 21.03 74.37
N GLY A 196 -1.87 20.73 73.55
CA GLY A 196 -0.54 21.34 73.64
C GLY A 196 -0.45 22.80 73.16
N ILE A 197 -1.54 23.38 72.64
CA ILE A 197 -1.58 24.78 72.16
C ILE A 197 -2.42 25.62 73.13
N ASN A 198 -1.80 26.65 73.73
CA ASN A 198 -2.37 27.53 74.76
C ASN A 198 -3.74 28.16 74.43
N VAL A 199 -4.13 28.25 73.16
CA VAL A 199 -5.41 28.80 72.72
C VAL A 199 -6.51 27.73 72.77
N PHE A 200 -6.24 26.52 72.29
CA PHE A 200 -7.20 25.41 72.32
C PHE A 200 -7.43 24.92 73.74
N GLU A 201 -6.40 24.94 74.59
CA GLU A 201 -6.54 24.61 76.02
C GLU A 201 -7.44 25.62 76.76
N ARG A 202 -7.27 26.92 76.51
CA ARG A 202 -8.15 27.95 77.08
C ARG A 202 -9.59 27.81 76.60
N MET A 203 -9.79 27.55 75.30
CA MET A 203 -11.11 27.34 74.72
C MET A 203 -11.80 26.08 75.28
N LEU A 204 -11.03 25.00 75.53
CA LEU A 204 -11.54 23.77 76.14
C LEU A 204 -11.96 24.00 77.60
N ASN A 205 -11.15 24.72 78.38
CA ASN A 205 -11.47 25.05 79.77
C ASN A 205 -12.67 26.00 79.89
N SER A 206 -12.92 26.84 78.88
CA SER A 206 -14.06 27.75 78.82
C SER A 206 -15.22 27.21 77.99
N TRP A 207 -15.24 25.92 77.60
CA TRP A 207 -16.18 25.37 76.61
C TRP A 207 -17.65 25.68 76.91
N ASN A 208 -18.08 25.48 78.16
CA ASN A 208 -19.46 25.71 78.61
C ASN A 208 -19.86 27.20 78.64
N SER A 209 -18.89 28.11 78.53
CA SER A 209 -19.11 29.56 78.47
C SER A 209 -19.02 30.13 77.05
N LEU A 210 -18.65 29.30 76.07
CA LEU A 210 -18.61 29.70 74.66
C LEU A 210 -20.02 29.82 74.10
N ARG A 211 -20.19 30.76 73.15
CA ARG A 211 -21.45 30.89 72.42
C ARG A 211 -21.68 29.67 71.52
N PRO A 212 -22.93 29.28 71.24
CA PRO A 212 -23.25 28.16 70.36
C PRO A 212 -22.65 28.29 68.96
N SER A 213 -22.70 29.47 68.33
CA SER A 213 -21.99 29.77 67.07
C SER A 213 -20.49 29.53 67.16
N THR A 214 -19.84 29.92 68.26
CA THR A 214 -18.40 29.70 68.46
C THR A 214 -18.08 28.21 68.56
N GLN A 215 -18.90 27.42 69.25
CA GLN A 215 -18.74 25.97 69.32
C GLN A 215 -18.94 25.30 67.95
N LYS A 216 -19.92 25.75 67.17
CA LYS A 216 -20.18 25.30 65.79
C LYS A 216 -19.04 25.65 64.82
N VAL A 217 -18.47 26.85 64.92
CA VAL A 217 -17.29 27.25 64.14
C VAL A 217 -16.08 26.39 64.49
N LEU A 218 -15.90 26.03 65.77
CA LEU A 218 -14.85 25.11 66.19
C LEU A 218 -15.05 23.70 65.64
N ALA A 219 -16.28 23.22 65.54
CA ALA A 219 -16.60 21.94 64.88
C ALA A 219 -16.26 21.97 63.38
N LEU A 220 -16.65 23.03 62.68
CA LEU A 220 -16.25 23.23 61.28
C LEU A 220 -14.73 23.28 61.13
N PHE A 221 -14.03 23.94 62.05
CA PHE A 221 -12.57 23.99 62.03
C PHE A 221 -11.92 22.61 62.26
N ALA A 222 -12.55 21.77 63.10
CA ALA A 222 -12.14 20.38 63.29
C ALA A 222 -12.33 19.55 62.00
N GLU A 223 -13.49 19.67 61.35
CA GLU A 223 -13.78 18.99 60.08
C GLU A 223 -12.86 19.46 58.96
N VAL A 224 -12.63 20.77 58.83
CA VAL A 224 -11.71 21.34 57.83
C VAL A 224 -10.29 20.82 58.03
N ASN A 225 -9.82 20.71 59.27
CA ASN A 225 -8.50 20.12 59.55
C ASN A 225 -8.45 18.61 59.26
N SER A 226 -9.52 17.88 59.56
CA SER A 226 -9.65 16.46 59.22
C SER A 226 -9.61 16.25 57.70
N LEU A 227 -10.40 17.04 56.95
CA LEU A 227 -10.41 17.04 55.49
C LEU A 227 -9.06 17.47 54.91
N LYS A 228 -8.36 18.43 55.52
CA LYS A 228 -7.01 18.82 55.10
C LYS A 228 -6.01 17.67 55.24
N LYS A 229 -6.05 16.93 56.35
CA LYS A 229 -5.24 15.71 56.54
C LYS A 229 -5.62 14.63 55.53
N GLY A 230 -6.93 14.39 55.34
CA GLY A 230 -7.45 13.43 54.37
C GLY A 230 -7.03 13.77 52.94
N LYS A 231 -7.08 15.04 52.54
CA LYS A 231 -6.60 15.54 51.25
C LYS A 231 -5.11 15.24 51.05
N GLU A 232 -4.29 15.45 52.06
CA GLU A 232 -2.85 15.18 51.96
C GLU A 232 -2.57 13.68 51.80
N HIS A 233 -3.30 12.83 52.53
CA HIS A 233 -3.24 11.38 52.32
C HIS A 233 -3.67 10.96 50.91
N LEU A 234 -4.76 11.55 50.39
CA LEU A 234 -5.21 11.28 49.02
C LEU A 234 -4.21 11.76 47.98
N ARG A 235 -3.56 12.90 48.20
CA ARG A 235 -2.47 13.39 47.34
C ARG A 235 -1.31 12.40 47.31
N ILE A 236 -0.82 11.98 48.47
CA ILE A 236 0.27 10.99 48.56
C ILE A 236 -0.12 9.68 47.85
N ASN A 237 -1.35 9.21 48.02
CA ASN A 237 -1.84 8.01 47.34
C ASN A 237 -1.94 8.19 45.82
N LEU A 238 -2.34 9.38 45.36
CA LEU A 238 -2.39 9.70 43.93
C LEU A 238 -0.97 9.73 43.34
N ASP A 239 -0.04 10.43 43.97
CA ASP A 239 1.37 10.49 43.53
C ASP A 239 1.96 9.08 43.43
N ARG A 240 1.69 8.22 44.42
CA ARG A 240 2.10 6.81 44.40
C ARG A 240 1.44 6.01 43.26
N ALA A 241 0.15 6.21 43.02
CA ALA A 241 -0.56 5.53 41.94
C ALA A 241 -0.02 5.95 40.57
N GLU A 242 0.35 7.22 40.39
CA GLU A 242 0.99 7.72 39.17
C GLU A 242 2.38 7.09 38.95
N GLU A 243 3.19 6.94 40.01
CA GLU A 243 4.47 6.22 39.95
C GLU A 243 4.27 4.74 39.57
N GLU A 244 3.29 4.05 40.17
CA GLU A 244 2.96 2.66 39.85
C GLU A 244 2.53 2.51 38.37
N VAL A 245 1.72 3.43 37.85
CA VAL A 245 1.33 3.44 36.43
C VAL A 245 2.54 3.65 35.52
N LYS A 246 3.48 4.52 35.90
CA LYS A 246 4.70 4.76 35.13
C LYS A 246 5.57 3.51 35.05
N VAL A 247 5.78 2.82 36.17
CA VAL A 247 6.53 1.55 36.21
C VAL A 247 5.83 0.49 35.33
N LEU A 248 4.51 0.35 35.47
CA LEU A 248 3.74 -0.60 34.64
C LEU A 248 3.81 -0.26 33.15
N PHE A 249 3.83 1.02 32.78
CA PHE A 249 3.99 1.44 31.39
C PHE A 249 5.38 1.07 30.84
N GLU A 250 6.44 1.27 31.63
CA GLU A 250 7.80 0.86 31.28
C GLU A 250 7.90 -0.67 31.12
N GLU A 251 7.33 -1.45 32.04
CA GLU A 251 7.24 -2.90 31.95
C GLU A 251 6.46 -3.36 30.71
N ASN A 252 5.33 -2.72 30.39
CA ASN A 252 4.53 -3.04 29.21
C ASN A 252 5.30 -2.77 27.91
N ASN A 253 6.09 -1.68 27.86
CA ASN A 253 6.94 -1.39 26.70
C ASN A 253 8.03 -2.46 26.51
N ILE A 254 8.64 -2.94 27.60
CA ILE A 254 9.62 -4.03 27.53
C ILE A 254 8.94 -5.30 26.99
N LEU A 255 7.77 -5.65 27.53
CA LEU A 255 7.00 -6.82 27.08
C LEU A 255 6.55 -6.71 25.63
N ASP A 256 6.17 -5.51 25.16
CA ASP A 256 5.80 -5.27 23.76
C ASP A 256 7.01 -5.49 22.81
N GLU A 257 8.19 -4.99 23.19
CA GLU A 257 9.41 -5.23 22.42
C GLU A 257 9.83 -6.70 22.42
N GLU A 258 9.64 -7.44 23.51
CA GLU A 258 9.84 -8.89 23.56
C GLU A 258 8.83 -9.64 22.69
N ASN A 259 7.55 -9.28 22.75
CA ASN A 259 6.51 -9.85 21.89
C ASN A 259 6.81 -9.61 20.41
N LYS A 260 7.23 -8.40 20.02
CA LYS A 260 7.67 -8.11 18.64
C LYS A 260 8.86 -8.98 18.24
N LYS A 261 9.84 -9.19 19.12
CA LYS A 261 10.97 -10.08 18.86
C LYS A 261 10.52 -11.53 18.67
N LEU A 262 9.64 -12.04 19.53
CA LEU A 262 9.07 -13.39 19.42
C LEU A 262 8.27 -13.57 18.13
N MET A 263 7.45 -12.58 17.75
CA MET A 263 6.71 -12.63 16.49
C MET A 263 7.65 -12.67 15.28
N ARG A 264 8.74 -11.88 15.29
CA ARG A 264 9.77 -11.96 14.23
C ARG A 264 10.44 -13.33 14.20
N GLN A 265 10.69 -13.95 15.36
CA GLN A 265 11.26 -15.30 15.43
C GLN A 265 10.30 -16.36 14.88
N LEU A 266 9.02 -16.31 15.25
CA LEU A 266 7.99 -17.22 14.73
C LEU A 266 7.84 -17.09 13.20
N HIS A 267 7.86 -15.87 12.67
CA HIS A 267 7.87 -15.64 11.22
C HIS A 267 9.13 -16.21 10.56
N ARG A 268 10.31 -16.08 11.19
CA ARG A 268 11.55 -16.70 10.69
C ARG A 268 11.47 -18.22 10.70
N GLU A 269 10.99 -18.83 11.78
CA GLU A 269 10.82 -20.29 11.88
C GLU A 269 9.81 -20.82 10.85
N LYS A 270 8.68 -20.11 10.66
CA LYS A 270 7.69 -20.42 9.60
C LYS A 270 8.30 -20.35 8.19
N ASN A 271 9.20 -19.40 7.95
CA ASN A 271 9.89 -19.24 6.67
C ASN A 271 11.03 -20.26 6.47
N MET A 272 11.60 -20.84 7.53
CA MET A 272 12.64 -21.88 7.44
C MET A 272 12.08 -23.27 7.13
N HIS A 273 10.78 -23.52 7.34
CA HIS A 273 10.13 -24.77 6.95
C HIS A 273 9.61 -24.80 5.50
N GLY A 274 9.83 -23.73 4.72
CA GLY A 274 9.34 -23.58 3.35
C GLY A 274 10.34 -23.90 2.22
N SER A 275 11.58 -24.32 2.50
CA SER A 275 12.59 -24.56 1.45
C SER A 275 13.20 -25.96 1.52
N GLY A 276 12.37 -26.96 1.21
CA GLY A 276 12.81 -28.29 0.80
C GLY A 276 12.61 -28.45 -0.71
N GLY A 277 13.56 -27.97 -1.51
CA GLY A 277 13.41 -28.04 -2.97
C GLY A 277 14.64 -27.60 -3.75
N LYS A 278 15.59 -28.53 -3.88
CA LYS A 278 16.64 -28.70 -4.91
C LYS A 278 16.77 -27.61 -6.00
N HIS A 279 17.99 -27.11 -6.22
CA HIS A 279 18.74 -27.16 -7.50
C HIS A 279 20.17 -26.61 -7.21
N SER A 280 21.17 -27.49 -7.18
CA SER A 280 22.20 -27.65 -8.21
C SER A 280 23.08 -26.41 -8.41
N GLY A 281 24.35 -26.52 -8.00
CA GLY A 281 25.33 -25.46 -8.16
C GLY A 281 25.76 -25.22 -9.61
N SER A 282 26.34 -24.05 -9.86
CA SER A 282 27.68 -23.92 -10.45
C SER A 282 28.10 -22.45 -10.62
N VAL A 283 29.25 -22.13 -10.01
CA VAL A 283 30.40 -21.41 -10.56
C VAL A 283 30.22 -20.00 -11.16
N SER A 284 30.75 -19.00 -10.42
CA SER A 284 31.24 -17.72 -10.94
C SER A 284 32.41 -17.90 -11.92
N PRO A 285 32.63 -16.93 -12.84
CA PRO A 285 33.89 -16.21 -12.70
C PRO A 285 33.80 -14.68 -12.90
N LYS A 286 34.78 -14.06 -12.27
CA LYS A 286 35.14 -12.65 -12.17
C LYS A 286 36.19 -12.35 -13.25
N GLY A 287 36.14 -11.21 -13.95
CA GLY A 287 37.23 -10.87 -14.89
C GLY A 287 37.14 -9.58 -15.72
N ASN A 288 37.52 -8.46 -15.12
CA ASN A 288 38.35 -7.33 -15.63
C ASN A 288 38.17 -6.66 -17.03
N LYS A 289 37.89 -5.35 -16.94
CA LYS A 289 38.55 -4.15 -17.54
C LYS A 289 38.92 -4.12 -19.04
N ARG A 290 38.44 -3.06 -19.73
CA ARG A 290 39.28 -2.04 -20.43
C ARG A 290 38.47 -0.78 -20.82
N LYS A 291 39.15 0.37 -20.76
CA LYS A 291 38.68 1.75 -21.04
C LYS A 291 38.92 2.12 -22.52
N SER A 292 38.05 2.96 -23.11
CA SER A 292 38.41 4.14 -23.93
C SER A 292 37.19 4.81 -24.60
N SER A 293 36.99 6.11 -24.34
CA SER A 293 36.06 7.06 -25.00
C SER A 293 36.66 7.60 -26.34
N PRO A 294 36.15 8.65 -27.01
CA PRO A 294 34.78 9.18 -27.17
C PRO A 294 34.40 9.44 -28.65
N LYS A 295 33.12 9.47 -29.03
CA LYS A 295 32.67 10.24 -30.22
C LYS A 295 31.20 10.62 -30.13
N MET A 296 30.96 11.90 -30.42
CA MET A 296 29.71 12.62 -30.27
C MET A 296 28.63 12.07 -31.20
N CYS A 297 27.43 11.87 -30.66
CA CYS A 297 26.19 12.17 -31.36
C CYS A 297 25.10 12.37 -30.31
N SER A 298 24.71 13.62 -30.11
CA SER A 298 23.59 14.02 -29.29
C SER A 298 22.27 13.61 -29.97
N GLN A 299 21.54 12.69 -29.36
CA GLN A 299 20.09 12.64 -29.51
C GLN A 299 19.49 12.50 -28.11
N VAL A 300 18.72 13.52 -27.75
CA VAL A 300 17.90 13.57 -26.54
C VAL A 300 16.79 12.53 -26.71
N GLU A 301 17.06 11.30 -26.30
CA GLU A 301 16.02 10.40 -25.83
C GLU A 301 16.25 10.24 -24.34
N LYS A 302 15.49 11.01 -23.55
CA LYS A 302 15.28 10.72 -22.14
C LYS A 302 14.58 9.36 -22.07
N LYS A 303 15.37 8.30 -22.12
CA LYS A 303 14.98 6.97 -21.68
C LYS A 303 14.79 7.08 -20.18
N ILE A 304 13.56 7.36 -19.76
CA ILE A 304 13.22 7.28 -18.35
C ILE A 304 13.26 5.81 -17.99
N TYR A 305 14.40 5.40 -17.43
CA TYR A 305 14.61 4.08 -16.87
C TYR A 305 13.84 4.06 -15.54
N PHE A 306 12.57 3.65 -15.58
CA PHE A 306 11.86 3.33 -14.36
C PHE A 306 12.32 1.95 -13.91
N GLY A 307 13.13 1.95 -12.85
CA GLY A 307 13.45 0.75 -12.11
C GLY A 307 12.17 0.08 -11.62
N ASP A 308 12.25 -1.24 -11.52
CA ASP A 308 11.23 -2.22 -11.12
C ASP A 308 10.76 -2.05 -9.66
N ALA A 309 10.32 -0.83 -9.31
CA ALA A 309 9.83 -0.44 -8.00
C ALA A 309 8.39 0.09 -8.11
N ASP A 310 7.57 -0.51 -8.97
CA ASP A 310 6.15 -0.18 -9.11
C ASP A 310 5.32 -1.08 -8.18
N SER A 311 5.33 -0.80 -6.88
CA SER A 311 4.15 -1.15 -6.08
C SER A 311 3.06 -0.15 -6.42
N PRO A 312 1.87 -0.59 -6.87
CA PRO A 312 0.79 0.33 -7.19
C PRO A 312 0.43 1.13 -5.93
N ARG A 313 0.44 2.46 -6.03
CA ARG A 313 0.03 3.33 -4.92
C ARG A 313 -1.42 3.05 -4.56
N GLN A 314 -1.74 3.12 -3.28
CA GLN A 314 -3.12 3.00 -2.81
C GLN A 314 -3.84 4.35 -2.98
N PRO A 315 -5.15 4.34 -3.27
CA PRO A 315 -5.96 5.56 -3.26
C PRO A 315 -5.88 6.23 -1.90
N LEU A 316 -6.01 7.56 -1.87
CA LEU A 316 -6.11 8.28 -0.60
C LEU A 316 -7.32 7.73 0.16
N SER A 317 -7.08 7.19 1.36
CA SER A 317 -8.18 6.82 2.24
C SER A 317 -8.95 8.08 2.62
N PRO A 318 -10.29 8.04 2.74
CA PRO A 318 -11.04 9.12 3.35
C PRO A 318 -10.37 9.46 4.69
N LEU A 319 -9.91 10.70 4.85
CA LEU A 319 -9.29 11.14 6.09
C LEU A 319 -10.32 10.89 7.19
N GLN A 320 -10.02 9.94 8.08
CA GLN A 320 -10.91 9.62 9.19
C GLN A 320 -11.19 10.93 9.93
N GLN A 321 -12.46 11.28 9.97
CA GLN A 321 -12.97 12.37 10.77
C GLN A 321 -12.52 12.13 12.21
N TYR A 322 -11.50 12.85 12.66
CA TYR A 322 -11.27 13.07 14.08
C TYR A 322 -12.34 14.06 14.58
N SER A 323 -13.60 13.66 14.47
CA SER A 323 -14.69 14.31 15.20
C SER A 323 -14.60 13.85 16.66
N PRO A 324 -14.60 14.78 17.65
CA PRO A 324 -14.50 14.44 19.07
C PRO A 324 -15.67 13.60 19.62
N GLU A 325 -16.69 13.29 18.82
CA GLU A 325 -17.93 12.65 19.28
C GLU A 325 -17.95 11.12 19.11
N SER A 326 -17.00 10.51 18.38
CA SER A 326 -17.03 9.05 18.12
C SER A 326 -16.39 8.17 19.20
N ARG A 327 -15.88 8.75 20.30
CA ARG A 327 -15.31 7.98 21.43
C ARG A 327 -16.36 7.43 22.39
N MET A 328 -17.64 7.78 22.23
CA MET A 328 -18.71 7.17 22.99
C MET A 328 -19.38 6.10 22.14
N HIS A 329 -19.05 4.83 22.44
CA HIS A 329 -19.71 3.58 22.04
C HIS A 329 -18.74 2.55 21.42
N LYS A 330 -17.88 2.00 22.28
CA LYS A 330 -17.59 0.57 22.21
C LYS A 330 -18.19 -0.08 23.46
N LYS A 331 -19.20 -0.92 23.24
CA LYS A 331 -19.66 -1.91 24.22
C LYS A 331 -18.71 -3.09 24.22
#